data_AF-A0A522F956-F1
#
_entry.id   AF-A0A522F956-F1
#
_cell.length_a   1.000
_cell.length_b   1.000
_cell.length_c   1.000
_cell.angle_alpha   90.00
_cell.angle_beta   90.00
_cell.angle_gamma   90.00
#
_symmetry.space_group_name_H-M   'P 1'
#
loop_
_entity.id
_entity.type
_entity.pdbx_description
1 polymer ?
#
loop_
_entity_poly.entity_id
_entity_poly.type
_entity_poly.pdbx_seq_one_letter_code
_entity_poly.pdbx_strand_id
1 'polypeptide(L)'
;MATIKNSIELMLNPFFLSLFLLGLCMLVAWRRSESKALCVGLTLVFVCLFIISTGWLPRYLTTTLESQYPAIMRPDPQIEWIIVLSGGESSVKEMPDNARLYTASIKRLVEGVRLFR
;
A
#
# COMPACT_ATOMS: atom_id res chain seq x y z
N MET A 1 6.88 26.42 1.25
CA MET A 1 7.84 25.69 0.41
C MET A 1 7.59 24.19 0.36
N ALA A 2 7.37 23.50 1.49
CA ALA A 2 7.11 22.04 1.51
C ALA A 2 5.86 21.59 0.72
N THR A 3 4.77 22.35 0.78
CA THR A 3 3.51 22.03 0.07
C THR A 3 3.62 22.14 -1.45
N ILE A 4 4.36 23.14 -1.94
CA ILE A 4 4.63 23.33 -3.37
C ILE A 4 5.51 22.19 -3.89
N LYS A 5 6.56 21.84 -3.14
CA LYS A 5 7.44 20.71 -3.48
C LYS A 5 6.65 19.40 -3.58
N ASN A 6 5.81 19.09 -2.59
CA ASN A 6 4.98 17.88 -2.62
C ASN A 6 3.98 17.87 -3.79
N SER A 7 3.45 19.04 -4.17
CA SER A 7 2.52 19.13 -5.30
C SER A 7 3.24 18.88 -6.63
N ILE A 8 4.44 19.43 -6.79
CA ILE A 8 5.27 19.20 -7.98
C ILE A 8 5.71 17.73 -8.04
N GLU A 9 6.14 17.14 -6.92
CA GLU A 9 6.50 15.72 -6.84
C GLU A 9 5.31 14.82 -7.16
N LEU A 10 4.09 15.19 -6.75
CA LEU A 10 2.87 14.45 -7.10
C LEU A 10 2.59 14.52 -8.61
N MET A 11 2.74 15.69 -9.23
CA MET A 11 2.51 15.86 -10.67
C MET A 11 3.59 15.18 -11.53
N LEU A 12 4.83 15.15 -11.06
CA LEU A 12 5.95 14.49 -11.75
C LEU A 12 6.04 12.99 -11.45
N ASN A 13 5.25 12.49 -10.50
CA ASN A 13 5.23 11.07 -10.21
C ASN A 13 4.79 10.30 -11.46
N PRO A 14 5.57 9.31 -11.93
CA PRO A 14 5.31 8.59 -13.16
C PRO A 14 3.92 7.94 -13.20
N PHE A 15 3.39 7.58 -12.02
CA PHE A 15 2.03 7.05 -11.90
C PHE A 15 0.97 8.08 -12.32
N PHE A 16 1.00 9.29 -11.78
CA PHE A 16 0.01 10.33 -12.12
C PHE A 16 0.13 10.78 -13.57
N LEU A 17 1.37 10.85 -14.10
CA LEU A 17 1.60 11.14 -15.51
C LEU A 17 0.99 10.06 -16.42
N SER A 18 1.16 8.78 -16.07
CA SER A 18 0.60 7.66 -16.82
C SER A 18 -0.93 7.66 -16.82
N LEU A 19 -1.56 7.92 -15.66
CA LEU A 19 -3.01 8.07 -15.55
C LEU A 19 -3.52 9.25 -16.38
N PHE A 20 -2.81 10.38 -16.35
CA PHE A 20 -3.18 11.55 -17.13
C PHE A 20 -3.14 11.28 -18.63
N LEU A 21 -2.06 10.66 -19.13
CA LEU A 21 -1.95 10.25 -20.54
C LEU A 21 -3.04 9.24 -20.94
N LEU A 22 -3.30 8.24 -20.09
CA LEU A 22 -4.35 7.24 -20.33
C LEU A 22 -5.74 7.91 -20.41
N GLY A 23 -6.02 8.87 -19.53
CA GLY A 23 -7.24 9.66 -19.54
C GLY A 23 -7.39 10.51 -20.80
N LEU A 24 -6.29 11.10 -21.29
CA LEU A 24 -6.29 11.86 -22.54
C LEU A 24 -6.57 10.95 -23.75
N CYS A 25 -5.93 9.79 -23.82
CA CYS A 25 -6.18 8.77 -24.85
C CYS A 25 -7.64 8.32 -24.84
N MET A 26 -8.21 8.10 -23.66
CA MET A 26 -9.62 7.75 -23.49
C MET A 26 -10.55 8.87 -23.98
N LEU A 27 -10.26 10.14 -23.67
CA LEU A 27 -11.04 11.28 -24.12
C LEU A 27 -11.01 11.41 -25.65
N VAL A 28 -9.84 11.22 -26.26
CA VAL A 28 -9.70 11.20 -27.74
C VAL A 28 -10.48 10.04 -28.34
N ALA A 29 -10.39 8.83 -27.75
CA ALA A 29 -11.12 7.66 -28.20
C ALA A 29 -12.65 7.88 -28.12
N TRP A 30 -13.15 8.50 -27.05
CA TRP A 30 -14.58 8.83 -26.91
C TRP A 30 -15.07 9.84 -27.95
N ARG A 31 -14.22 10.77 -28.41
CA ARG A 31 -14.58 11.77 -29.42
C ARG A 31 -14.46 11.28 -30.86
N ARG A 32 -13.60 10.28 -31.12
CA ARG A 32 -13.22 9.86 -32.47
C ARG A 32 -13.64 8.44 -32.83
N SER A 33 -14.00 7.61 -31.85
CA SER A 33 -14.32 6.20 -32.09
C SER A 33 -15.81 5.98 -32.24
N GLU A 34 -16.19 5.33 -33.34
CA GLU A 34 -17.54 4.79 -33.57
C GLU A 34 -17.79 3.50 -32.75
N SER A 35 -16.71 2.86 -32.25
CA SER A 35 -16.81 1.60 -31.51
C SER A 35 -17.07 1.83 -30.03
N LYS A 36 -18.33 1.69 -29.64
CA LYS A 36 -18.76 1.74 -28.22
C LYS A 36 -18.02 0.71 -27.36
N ALA A 37 -17.67 -0.45 -27.91
CA ALA A 37 -16.93 -1.50 -27.19
C ALA A 37 -15.53 -1.04 -26.77
N LEU A 38 -14.81 -0.32 -27.64
CA LEU A 38 -13.49 0.22 -27.32
C LEU A 38 -13.58 1.27 -26.21
N CYS A 39 -14.55 2.18 -26.31
CA CYS A 39 -14.78 3.23 -25.33
C CYS A 39 -15.11 2.65 -23.95
N VAL A 40 -15.99 1.64 -23.89
CA VAL A 40 -16.35 0.95 -22.64
C VAL A 40 -15.18 0.18 -22.06
N GLY A 41 -14.44 -0.57 -22.89
CA GLY A 41 -13.27 -1.34 -22.45
C GLY A 41 -12.18 -0.45 -21.85
N LEU A 42 -11.83 0.65 -22.53
CA LEU A 42 -10.84 1.61 -22.02
C LEU A 42 -11.30 2.26 -20.71
N THR A 43 -12.60 2.60 -20.61
CA THR A 43 -13.16 3.16 -19.37
C THR A 43 -13.05 2.17 -18.22
N LEU A 44 -13.39 0.90 -18.45
CA LEU A 44 -13.31 -0.14 -17.44
C LEU A 44 -11.87 -0.33 -16.96
N VAL A 45 -10.92 -0.44 -17.88
CA VAL A 45 -9.49 -0.58 -17.54
C VAL A 45 -9.00 0.64 -16.76
N PHE A 46 -9.35 1.86 -17.20
CA PHE A 46 -8.99 3.08 -16.50
C PHE A 46 -9.53 3.10 -15.06
N VAL A 47 -10.81 2.78 -14.88
CA VAL A 47 -11.47 2.75 -13.57
C VAL A 47 -10.86 1.66 -12.67
N CYS A 48 -10.64 0.45 -13.19
CA CYS A 48 -9.99 -0.62 -12.43
C CYS A 48 -8.59 -0.23 -11.97
N LEU A 49 -7.77 0.31 -12.88
CA LEU A 49 -6.42 0.76 -12.56
C LEU A 49 -6.44 1.89 -11.52
N PHE A 50 -7.32 2.87 -11.70
CA PHE A 50 -7.49 3.95 -10.74
C PHE A 50 -7.88 3.43 -9.35
N ILE A 51 -8.89 2.56 -9.24
CA ILE A 51 -9.34 2.06 -7.94
C ILE A 51 -8.25 1.24 -7.24
N ILE A 52 -7.56 0.35 -7.97
CA ILE A 52 -6.53 -0.53 -7.40
C ILE A 52 -5.29 0.27 -6.98
N SER A 53 -4.89 1.26 -7.77
CA SER A 53 -3.63 1.97 -7.57
C SER A 53 -3.71 3.20 -6.67
N THR A 54 -4.90 3.80 -6.43
CA THR A 54 -5.03 5.04 -5.63
C THR A 54 -4.96 4.80 -4.11
N GLY A 55 -4.60 3.59 -3.67
CA GLY A 55 -4.34 3.25 -2.26
C GLY A 55 -5.58 3.19 -1.36
N TRP A 56 -6.69 3.83 -1.74
CA TRP A 56 -7.96 3.79 -1.00
C TRP A 56 -8.53 2.38 -0.90
N LEU A 57 -8.64 1.64 -2.02
CA LEU A 57 -9.15 0.28 -1.99
C LEU A 57 -8.23 -0.67 -1.20
N PRO A 58 -6.90 -0.73 -1.44
CA PRO A 58 -6.00 -1.52 -0.60
C PRO A 58 -6.13 -1.19 0.88
N ARG A 59 -6.17 0.10 1.24
CA ARG A 59 -6.31 0.52 2.64
C ARG A 59 -7.63 0.06 3.25
N TYR A 60 -8.74 0.19 2.51
CA TYR A 60 -10.05 -0.24 2.97
C TYR A 60 -10.10 -1.75 3.21
N LEU A 61 -9.60 -2.54 2.24
CA LEU A 61 -9.55 -4.00 2.36
C LEU A 61 -8.68 -4.45 3.53
N THR A 62 -7.46 -3.88 3.64
CA THR A 62 -6.55 -4.20 4.75
C THR A 62 -7.14 -3.80 6.10
N THR A 63 -7.70 -2.59 6.22
CA THR A 63 -8.30 -2.14 7.49
C THR A 63 -9.47 -3.03 7.90
N THR A 64 -10.30 -3.44 6.95
CA THR A 64 -11.43 -4.35 7.23
C THR A 64 -10.92 -5.68 7.78
N LEU A 65 -9.90 -6.26 7.15
CA LEU A 65 -9.29 -7.53 7.57
C LEU A 65 -8.47 -7.43 8.85
N GLU A 66 -7.94 -6.26 9.19
CA GLU A 66 -7.17 -6.05 10.44
C GLU A 66 -8.10 -5.72 11.63
N SER A 67 -9.20 -5.01 11.39
CA SER A 67 -10.11 -4.52 12.45
C SER A 67 -10.85 -5.63 13.22
N GLN A 68 -10.92 -6.83 12.66
CA GLN A 68 -11.50 -8.01 13.33
C GLN A 68 -10.62 -8.55 14.47
N TYR A 69 -9.36 -8.12 14.58
CA TYR A 69 -8.47 -8.52 15.67
C TYR A 69 -8.30 -7.36 16.66
N PRO A 70 -8.80 -7.49 17.90
CA PRO A 70 -8.63 -6.44 18.90
C PRO A 70 -7.15 -6.31 19.30
N ALA A 71 -6.71 -5.08 19.53
CA ALA A 71 -5.37 -4.82 20.02
C ALA A 71 -5.22 -5.35 21.46
N ILE A 72 -4.15 -6.13 21.71
CA ILE A 72 -3.85 -6.68 23.03
C ILE A 72 -3.14 -5.59 23.86
N MET A 73 -3.89 -4.93 24.73
CA MET A 73 -3.36 -3.80 25.52
C MET A 73 -2.59 -4.25 26.77
N ARG A 74 -2.97 -5.40 27.34
CA ARG A 74 -2.41 -5.93 28.59
C ARG A 74 -1.88 -7.35 28.37
N PRO A 75 -0.72 -7.72 28.96
CA PRO A 75 -0.23 -9.08 28.93
C PRO A 75 -1.19 -10.02 29.68
N ASP A 76 -1.37 -11.22 29.14
CA ASP A 76 -2.16 -12.28 29.76
C ASP A 76 -1.20 -13.37 30.27
N PRO A 77 -1.13 -13.60 31.60
CA PRO A 77 -0.21 -14.58 32.18
C PRO A 77 -0.52 -16.03 31.81
N GLN A 78 -1.68 -16.33 31.20
CA GLN A 78 -2.02 -17.67 30.71
C GLN A 78 -1.38 -17.99 29.35
N ILE A 79 -0.85 -16.99 28.64
CA ILE A 79 -0.23 -17.18 27.33
C ILE A 79 1.21 -17.64 27.52
N GLU A 80 1.48 -18.91 27.21
CA GLU A 80 2.82 -19.49 27.32
C GLU A 80 3.73 -19.15 26.14
N TRP A 81 3.16 -18.83 24.97
CA TRP A 81 3.90 -18.65 23.73
C TRP A 81 3.37 -17.50 22.89
N ILE A 82 4.27 -16.65 22.39
CA ILE A 82 3.97 -15.59 21.42
C ILE A 82 4.79 -15.84 20.17
N ILE A 83 4.11 -16.04 19.04
CA ILE A 83 4.73 -16.24 17.73
C ILE A 83 4.77 -14.90 17.01
N VAL A 84 5.98 -14.38 16.76
CA VAL A 84 6.18 -13.13 16.01
C VAL A 84 6.55 -13.45 14.57
N LEU A 85 5.73 -13.00 13.62
CA LEU A 85 5.99 -13.15 12.19
C LEU A 85 6.78 -11.95 11.64
N SER A 86 7.96 -12.23 11.08
CA SER A 86 8.80 -11.22 10.45
C SER A 86 8.13 -10.66 9.18
N GLY A 87 8.27 -9.35 8.95
CA GLY A 87 7.89 -8.68 7.71
C GLY A 87 8.95 -8.76 6.61
N GLY A 88 10.04 -9.50 6.84
CA GLY A 88 11.17 -9.64 5.92
C GLY A 88 12.47 -9.04 6.45
N GLU A 89 13.52 -9.20 5.66
CA GLU A 89 14.88 -8.80 5.96
C GLU A 89 15.58 -8.30 4.68
N SER A 90 16.45 -7.30 4.81
CA SER A 90 17.38 -6.85 3.79
C SER A 90 18.50 -7.88 3.57
N SER A 91 18.79 -8.18 2.31
CA SER A 91 19.85 -9.13 1.92
C SER A 91 21.27 -8.54 1.98
N VAL A 92 21.43 -7.32 2.49
CA VAL A 92 22.75 -6.65 2.58
C VAL A 92 23.58 -7.31 3.69
N LYS A 93 24.59 -8.06 3.27
CA LYS A 93 25.39 -8.94 4.13
C LYS A 93 26.28 -8.21 5.14
N GLU A 94 26.57 -6.93 4.91
CA GLU A 94 27.50 -6.12 5.71
C GLU A 94 26.82 -5.29 6.81
N MET A 95 25.51 -5.48 7.03
CA MET A 95 24.78 -4.77 8.08
C MET A 95 24.63 -5.61 9.35
N PRO A 96 24.62 -4.98 10.55
CA PRO A 96 24.22 -5.64 11.79
C PRO A 96 22.84 -6.29 11.67
N ASP A 97 22.61 -7.42 12.34
CA ASP A 97 21.37 -8.22 12.18
C ASP A 97 20.08 -7.42 12.46
N ASN A 98 20.12 -6.48 13.41
CA ASN A 98 19.00 -5.59 13.69
C ASN A 98 18.75 -4.54 12.60
N ALA A 99 19.79 -4.12 11.87
CA ALA A 99 19.70 -3.19 10.75
C ALA A 99 19.23 -3.88 9.46
N ARG A 100 19.30 -5.22 9.42
CA ARG A 100 18.80 -6.03 8.32
C ARG A 100 17.29 -6.26 8.42
N LEU A 101 16.73 -6.30 9.62
CA LEU A 101 15.29 -6.44 9.81
C LEU A 101 14.52 -5.20 9.37
N TYR A 102 13.42 -5.40 8.65
CA TYR A 102 12.51 -4.28 8.37
C TYR A 102 11.92 -3.72 9.66
N THR A 103 11.64 -2.41 9.65
CA THR A 103 11.07 -1.68 10.80
C THR A 103 9.77 -2.33 11.32
N ALA A 104 8.96 -2.91 10.44
CA ALA A 104 7.75 -3.64 10.83
C ALA A 104 8.07 -4.88 11.68
N SER A 105 9.11 -5.65 11.33
CA SER A 105 9.57 -6.83 12.07
C SER A 105 10.05 -6.45 13.47
N ILE A 106 10.84 -5.37 13.58
CA ILE A 106 11.36 -4.88 14.87
C ILE A 106 10.21 -4.43 15.77
N LYS A 107 9.26 -3.64 15.24
CA LYS A 107 8.08 -3.19 16.00
C LYS A 107 7.26 -4.36 16.54
N ARG A 108 7.02 -5.39 15.72
CA ARG A 108 6.29 -6.60 16.14
C ARG A 108 7.05 -7.41 17.19
N LEU A 109 8.37 -7.50 17.09
CA LEU A 109 9.20 -8.20 18.08
C LEU A 109 9.17 -7.49 19.43
N VAL A 110 9.36 -6.17 19.45
CA VAL A 110 9.29 -5.38 20.69
C VAL A 110 7.92 -5.53 21.36
N GLU A 111 6.85 -5.50 20.57
CA GLU A 111 5.50 -5.71 21.09
C GLU A 111 5.29 -7.12 21.63
N GLY A 112 5.80 -8.15 20.94
CA GLY A 112 5.77 -9.53 21.43
C GLY A 112 6.50 -9.70 22.76
N VAL A 113 7.68 -9.10 22.92
CA VAL A 113 8.44 -9.12 24.18
C VAL A 113 7.69 -8.37 25.29
N ARG A 114 7.04 -7.24 24.97
CA ARG A 114 6.19 -6.49 25.93
C ARG A 114 5.02 -7.32 26.43
N LEU A 115 4.41 -8.13 25.57
CA LEU A 115 3.25 -8.97 25.91
C LEU A 115 3.64 -10.28 26.59
N PHE A 116 4.87 -10.77 26.39
CA PHE A 116 5.37 -12.00 27.01
C PHE A 116 5.83 -11.80 28.46
N ARG A 117 6.26 -10.57 28.80
CA ARG A 117 6.76 -10.23 30.13
C ARG A 117 5.67 -9.66 31.03
#